data_AF-A0AAN8JNU5-F1
#
_entry.id   AF-A0AAN8JNU5-F1
#
_cell.length_a   1.000
_cell.length_b   1.000
_cell.length_c   1.000
_cell.angle_alpha   90.00
_cell.angle_beta   90.00
_cell.angle_gamma   90.00
#
_symmetry.space_group_name_H-M   'P 1'
#
loop_
_entity.id
_entity.type
_entity.pdbx_description
1 polymer ?
#
loop_
_entity_poly.entity_id
_entity_poly.type
_entity_poly.pdbx_seq_one_letter_code
_entity_poly.pdbx_strand_id
1 'polypeptide(L)'
;MFIRVLCVIACVASCLAVGPCAPNEDFLAILKAIHKSPSYKSLNAEQQVMLSELFAEAASCQLTAYIQVIGYAKILALIDHLSTSEAHFLSNYLQQHLAWEQSLGSIVTGPVKQNSTTTSTPTTT
;
A
#
# COMPACT_ATOMS: atom_id res chain seq x y z
N MET A 1 -5.56 -38.35 24.44
CA MET A 1 -5.93 -37.53 23.26
C MET A 1 -6.00 -36.02 23.57
N PHE A 2 -5.19 -35.48 24.50
CA PHE A 2 -5.24 -34.05 24.88
C PHE A 2 -4.03 -33.20 24.43
N ILE A 3 -3.05 -33.81 23.76
CA ILE A 3 -1.78 -33.15 23.37
C ILE A 3 -1.88 -32.38 22.04
N ARG A 4 -2.92 -32.62 21.22
CA ARG A 4 -3.10 -31.95 19.92
C ARG A 4 -3.83 -30.61 19.97
N VAL A 5 -4.44 -30.26 21.10
CA VAL A 5 -5.25 -29.03 21.24
C VAL A 5 -4.42 -27.84 21.74
N LEU A 6 -3.26 -28.09 22.37
CA LEU A 6 -2.36 -27.05 22.86
C LEU A 6 -1.55 -26.35 21.75
N CYS A 7 -1.48 -26.92 20.54
CA CYS A 7 -0.65 -26.38 19.47
C CYS A 7 -1.34 -25.27 18.65
N VAL A 8 -2.67 -25.11 18.76
CA VAL A 8 -3.42 -24.16 17.92
C VAL A 8 -3.57 -22.77 18.59
N ILE A 9 -3.38 -22.68 19.91
CA ILE A 9 -3.58 -21.43 20.66
C ILE A 9 -2.30 -20.55 20.68
N ALA A 10 -1.14 -21.09 20.30
CA ALA A 10 0.14 -20.38 20.37
C ALA A 10 0.49 -19.55 19.11
N CYS A 11 -0.27 -19.64 18.02
CA CYS A 11 0.08 -18.97 16.75
C CYS A 11 -0.62 -17.61 16.49
N VAL A 12 -1.46 -17.12 17.40
CA VAL A 12 -2.19 -15.85 17.17
C VAL A 12 -1.48 -14.63 17.80
N ALA A 13 -0.36 -14.85 18.50
CA ALA A 13 0.41 -13.79 19.15
C ALA A 13 1.64 -13.33 18.34
N SER A 14 1.77 -13.76 17.08
CA SER A 14 2.62 -13.07 16.11
C SER A 14 1.81 -11.91 15.54
N CYS A 15 1.52 -10.90 16.37
CA CYS A 15 1.21 -9.57 15.87
C CYS A 15 2.41 -9.18 15.01
N LEU A 16 2.25 -9.33 13.70
CA LEU A 16 3.10 -8.74 12.70
C LEU A 16 3.29 -7.29 13.16
N ALA A 17 4.52 -6.95 13.54
CA ALA A 17 4.94 -5.59 13.75
C ALA A 17 4.94 -4.92 12.37
N VAL A 18 3.75 -4.69 11.83
CA VAL A 18 3.53 -3.82 10.70
C VAL A 18 3.66 -2.42 11.32
N GLY A 19 4.90 -1.93 11.38
CA GLY A 19 5.13 -0.51 11.61
C GLY A 19 4.31 0.29 10.61
N PRO A 20 3.89 1.53 10.93
CA PRO A 20 2.98 2.32 10.11
C PRO A 20 3.50 2.38 8.68
N CYS A 21 2.84 1.60 7.85
CA CYS A 21 3.16 1.43 6.48
C CYS A 21 2.41 2.49 5.68
N ALA A 22 2.82 3.74 5.86
CA ALA A 22 2.29 4.81 5.05
C ALA A 22 3.23 6.00 5.14
N PRO A 23 3.95 6.32 4.06
CA PRO A 23 4.46 7.67 3.90
C PRO A 23 3.25 8.52 3.48
N ASN A 24 2.75 9.34 4.41
CA ASN A 24 1.91 10.53 4.23
C ASN A 24 0.50 10.48 4.85
N GLU A 25 0.26 11.50 5.68
CA GLU A 25 -1.05 11.84 6.24
C GLU A 25 -2.07 12.26 5.14
N ASP A 26 -1.57 12.64 3.96
CA ASP A 26 -2.37 12.92 2.76
C ASP A 26 -3.16 11.71 2.25
N PHE A 27 -2.73 10.49 2.59
CA PHE A 27 -3.41 9.26 2.15
C PHE A 27 -4.83 9.13 2.72
N LEU A 28 -4.98 9.36 4.03
CA LEU A 28 -6.27 9.36 4.69
C LEU A 28 -7.18 10.47 4.17
N ALA A 29 -6.58 11.60 3.76
CA ALA A 29 -7.30 12.70 3.14
C ALA A 29 -7.85 12.30 1.75
N ILE A 30 -7.06 11.61 0.93
CA ILE A 30 -7.47 11.10 -0.39
C ILE A 30 -8.59 10.07 -0.24
N LEU A 31 -8.45 9.11 0.68
CA LEU A 31 -9.49 8.11 0.94
C LEU A 31 -10.81 8.75 1.35
N LYS A 32 -10.73 9.74 2.26
CA LYS A 32 -11.89 10.50 2.71
C LYS A 32 -12.51 11.35 1.61
N ALA A 33 -11.70 11.87 0.68
CA ALA A 33 -12.18 12.61 -0.48
C ALA A 33 -12.93 11.69 -1.45
N ILE A 34 -12.36 10.52 -1.79
CA ILE A 34 -12.99 9.55 -2.70
C ILE A 34 -14.26 8.96 -2.08
N HIS A 35 -14.24 8.55 -0.81
CA HIS A 35 -15.44 8.01 -0.13
C HIS A 35 -16.62 8.99 -0.08
N LYS A 36 -16.35 10.30 -0.07
CA LYS A 36 -17.38 11.34 -0.07
C LYS A 36 -17.84 11.71 -1.47
N SER A 37 -17.15 11.27 -2.51
CA SER A 37 -17.45 11.67 -3.87
C SER A 37 -18.66 10.93 -4.45
N PRO A 38 -19.35 11.53 -5.42
CA PRO A 38 -20.41 10.85 -6.15
C PRO A 38 -19.88 9.66 -6.96
N SER A 39 -18.61 9.70 -7.41
CA SER A 39 -17.96 8.63 -8.16
C SER A 39 -17.89 7.33 -7.37
N TYR A 40 -17.62 7.40 -6.07
CA TYR A 40 -17.62 6.23 -5.18
C TYR A 40 -19.01 5.59 -5.07
N LYS A 41 -20.07 6.40 -5.06
CA LYS A 41 -21.46 5.89 -5.03
C LYS A 41 -21.90 5.24 -6.33
N SER A 42 -21.28 5.59 -7.46
CA SER A 42 -21.52 4.93 -8.74
C SER A 42 -20.78 3.61 -8.92
N LEU A 43 -19.81 3.30 -8.05
CA LEU A 43 -19.14 2.01 -8.04
C LEU A 43 -20.11 0.92 -7.57
N ASN A 44 -20.01 -0.26 -8.17
CA ASN A 44 -20.74 -1.43 -7.68
C ASN A 44 -20.16 -1.93 -6.35
N ALA A 45 -20.88 -2.80 -5.65
CA ALA A 45 -20.45 -3.28 -4.32
C ALA A 45 -19.06 -3.95 -4.34
N GLU A 46 -18.74 -4.68 -5.41
CA GLU A 46 -17.44 -5.34 -5.57
C GLU A 46 -16.30 -4.32 -5.72
N GLN A 47 -16.50 -3.26 -6.50
CA GLN A 47 -15.55 -2.17 -6.70
C GLN A 47 -15.34 -1.34 -5.43
N GLN A 48 -16.41 -1.11 -4.66
CA GLN A 48 -16.31 -0.43 -3.37
C GLN A 48 -15.47 -1.24 -2.38
N VAL A 49 -15.67 -2.56 -2.35
CA VAL A 49 -14.87 -3.50 -1.54
C VAL A 49 -13.42 -3.49 -2.00
N MET A 50 -13.18 -3.64 -3.30
CA MET A 50 -11.83 -3.62 -3.87
C MET A 50 -11.09 -2.33 -3.53
N LEU A 51 -11.76 -1.18 -3.60
CA LEU A 51 -11.16 0.10 -3.22
C LEU A 51 -10.80 0.11 -1.72
N SER A 52 -11.68 -0.39 -0.85
CA SER A 52 -11.41 -0.47 0.59
C SER A 52 -10.28 -1.44 0.95
N GLU A 53 -10.21 -2.58 0.27
CA GLU A 53 -9.13 -3.57 0.43
C GLU A 53 -7.80 -3.01 -0.05
N LEU A 54 -7.78 -2.39 -1.23
CA LEU A 54 -6.58 -1.72 -1.77
C LEU A 54 -5.97 -0.76 -0.74
N PHE A 55 -6.82 -0.02 -0.03
CA PHE A 55 -6.38 0.89 1.02
C PHE A 55 -5.94 0.19 2.32
N ALA A 56 -6.61 -0.88 2.72
CA ALA A 56 -6.21 -1.67 3.88
C ALA A 56 -4.85 -2.35 3.67
N GLU A 57 -4.61 -2.84 2.46
CA GLU A 57 -3.35 -3.48 2.07
C GLU A 57 -2.21 -2.48 1.91
N ALA A 58 -2.50 -1.28 1.37
CA ALA A 58 -1.56 -0.17 1.37
C ALA A 58 -1.16 0.25 2.80
N ALA A 59 -2.12 0.32 3.74
CA ALA A 59 -1.82 0.59 5.14
C ALA A 59 -1.03 -0.53 5.85
N SER A 60 -0.95 -1.72 5.23
CA SER A 60 -0.32 -2.92 5.79
C SER A 60 0.98 -3.34 5.10
N CYS A 61 1.46 -2.59 4.12
CA CYS A 61 2.68 -2.90 3.33
C CYS A 61 2.54 -4.21 2.59
N GLN A 62 1.35 -4.43 2.06
CA GLN A 62 1.01 -5.61 1.29
C GLN A 62 0.35 -5.21 -0.04
N LEU A 63 0.49 -3.94 -0.45
CA LEU A 63 -0.12 -3.45 -1.68
C LEU A 63 0.42 -4.22 -2.88
N THR A 64 1.73 -4.46 -2.95
CA THR A 64 2.35 -5.26 -4.00
C THR A 64 1.78 -6.68 -4.06
N ALA A 65 1.62 -7.33 -2.90
CA ALA A 65 1.05 -8.68 -2.82
C ALA A 65 -0.42 -8.70 -3.26
N TYR A 66 -1.21 -7.73 -2.82
CA TYR A 66 -2.61 -7.59 -3.22
C TYR A 66 -2.76 -7.38 -4.74
N ILE A 67 -1.94 -6.51 -5.33
CA ILE A 67 -1.95 -6.26 -6.78
C ILE A 67 -1.57 -7.52 -7.57
N GLN A 68 -0.64 -8.32 -7.08
CA GLN A 68 -0.26 -9.59 -7.73
C GLN A 68 -1.41 -10.60 -7.73
N VAL A 69 -2.23 -10.63 -6.68
CA VAL A 69 -3.37 -11.54 -6.55
C VAL A 69 -4.56 -11.09 -7.39
N ILE A 70 -4.95 -9.83 -7.26
CA ILE A 70 -6.14 -9.26 -7.92
C ILE A 70 -5.88 -8.98 -9.40
N GLY A 71 -4.65 -8.59 -9.72
CA GLY A 71 -4.22 -8.13 -11.04
C GLY A 71 -4.40 -6.62 -11.23
N TYR A 72 -3.35 -5.97 -11.74
CA TYR A 72 -3.34 -4.51 -11.96
C TYR A 72 -4.45 -4.03 -12.92
N ALA A 73 -4.88 -4.87 -13.85
CA ALA A 73 -5.96 -4.54 -14.80
C ALA A 73 -7.29 -4.22 -14.11
N LYS A 74 -7.63 -4.93 -13.03
CA LYS A 74 -8.88 -4.66 -12.27
C LYS A 74 -8.83 -3.32 -11.54
N ILE A 75 -7.65 -2.93 -11.08
CA ILE A 75 -7.41 -1.66 -10.41
C ILE A 75 -7.49 -0.50 -11.41
N LEU A 76 -6.95 -0.68 -12.62
CA LEU A 76 -7.13 0.29 -13.70
C LEU A 76 -8.61 0.45 -14.08
N ALA A 77 -9.35 -0.65 -14.20
CA ALA A 77 -10.79 -0.60 -14.46
C ALA A 77 -11.55 0.14 -13.34
N LEU A 78 -11.15 -0.02 -12.07
CA LEU A 78 -11.70 0.73 -10.94
C LEU A 78 -11.40 2.23 -11.06
N ILE A 79 -10.16 2.59 -11.42
CA ILE A 79 -9.71 3.97 -11.60
C ILE A 79 -10.48 4.66 -12.74
N ASP A 80 -10.81 3.95 -13.82
CA ASP A 80 -11.57 4.48 -14.95
C ASP A 80 -13.01 4.89 -14.58
N HIS A 81 -13.55 4.36 -13.49
CA HIS A 81 -14.86 4.75 -12.98
C HIS A 81 -14.83 5.96 -12.03
N LEU A 82 -13.64 6.43 -11.65
CA LEU A 82 -13.49 7.62 -10.83
C LEU A 82 -13.49 8.88 -11.70
N SER A 83 -13.75 10.05 -11.10
CA SER A 83 -13.56 11.29 -11.84
C SER A 83 -12.09 11.48 -12.20
N THR A 84 -11.81 12.24 -13.27
CA THR A 84 -10.44 12.45 -13.75
C THR A 84 -9.47 12.92 -12.65
N SER A 85 -9.94 13.78 -11.75
CA SER A 85 -9.13 14.27 -10.63
C SER A 85 -8.80 13.15 -9.65
N GLU A 86 -9.79 12.36 -9.24
CA GLU A 86 -9.63 11.24 -8.30
C GLU A 86 -8.78 10.12 -8.88
N ALA A 87 -9.02 9.79 -10.14
CA ALA A 87 -8.26 8.81 -10.89
C ALA A 87 -6.77 9.19 -10.93
N HIS A 88 -6.47 10.46 -11.20
CA HIS A 88 -5.11 10.97 -11.21
C HIS A 88 -4.47 10.94 -9.81
N PHE A 89 -5.20 11.32 -8.76
CA PHE A 89 -4.70 11.25 -7.39
C PHE A 89 -4.42 9.81 -6.95
N LEU A 90 -5.36 8.89 -7.17
CA LEU A 90 -5.21 7.48 -6.81
C LEU A 90 -4.07 6.81 -7.59
N SER A 91 -3.94 7.09 -8.88
CA SER A 91 -2.86 6.56 -9.72
C SER A 91 -1.48 7.02 -9.23
N ASN A 92 -1.33 8.32 -8.95
CA ASN A 92 -0.07 8.85 -8.40
C ASN A 92 0.27 8.24 -7.04
N TYR A 93 -0.74 8.10 -6.18
CA TYR A 93 -0.57 7.45 -4.89
C TYR A 93 -0.07 6.00 -5.05
N LEU A 94 -0.73 5.20 -5.89
CA LEU A 94 -0.33 3.80 -6.10
C LEU A 94 1.09 3.68 -6.64
N GLN A 95 1.46 4.52 -7.60
CA GLN A 95 2.83 4.53 -8.15
C GLN A 95 3.87 4.86 -7.09
N GLN A 96 3.63 5.90 -6.28
CA GLN A 96 4.53 6.30 -5.20
C GLN A 96 4.63 5.21 -4.11
N HIS A 97 3.49 4.63 -3.73
CA HIS A 97 3.45 3.61 -2.68
C HIS A 97 4.15 2.33 -3.12
N LEU A 98 3.93 1.85 -4.35
CA LEU A 98 4.61 0.67 -4.88
C LEU A 98 6.11 0.88 -5.03
N ALA A 99 6.54 2.05 -5.51
CA ALA A 99 7.97 2.38 -5.61
C ALA A 99 8.62 2.39 -4.23
N TRP A 100 7.94 2.94 -3.23
CA TRP A 100 8.39 2.93 -1.84
C TRP A 100 8.46 1.51 -1.27
N GLU A 101 7.43 0.68 -1.46
CA GLU A 101 7.37 -0.70 -0.97
C GLU A 101 8.49 -1.56 -1.59
N GLN A 102 8.78 -1.37 -2.89
CA GLN A 102 9.91 -2.00 -3.56
C GLN A 102 11.27 -1.56 -2.99
N SER A 103 11.40 -0.29 -2.60
CA SER A 103 12.63 0.20 -1.95
C SER A 103 12.88 -0.46 -0.59
N LEU A 104 11.82 -0.81 0.14
CA LEU A 104 11.92 -1.57 1.40
C LEU A 104 12.38 -3.01 1.16
N GLY A 105 11.85 -3.67 0.12
CA GLY A 105 12.25 -5.03 -0.25
C GLY A 105 13.75 -5.16 -0.56
N SER A 106 14.34 -4.13 -1.17
CA SER A 106 15.79 -4.10 -1.45
C SER A 106 16.67 -4.01 -0.20
N ILE A 107 16.15 -3.55 0.94
CA ILE A 107 16.90 -3.46 2.20
C ILE A 107 17.04 -4.85 2.86
N VAL A 108 16.15 -5.81 2.54
CA VAL A 108 16.03 -7.07 3.27
C VAL A 108 16.78 -8.25 2.60
N THR A 109 17.14 -8.16 1.31
CA THR A 109 17.71 -9.30 0.56
C THR A 109 19.11 -9.09 -0.04
N GLY A 110 20.05 -8.49 0.67
CA GLY A 110 21.45 -8.48 0.22
C GLY A 110 22.51 -8.55 1.32
N PRO A 111 23.52 -9.44 1.23
CA PRO A 111 24.81 -9.20 1.86
C PRO A 111 25.71 -8.37 0.92
N VAL A 112 26.39 -7.36 1.50
CA VAL A 112 27.63 -6.65 1.05
C VAL A 112 27.51 -5.25 0.38
N LYS A 113 28.10 -4.27 1.11
CA LYS A 113 28.70 -2.95 0.76
C LYS A 113 27.95 -1.99 -0.17
N GLN A 114 27.51 -0.87 0.42
CA GLN A 114 27.53 0.43 -0.25
C GLN A 114 28.11 1.49 0.69
N ASN A 115 29.43 1.66 0.58
CA ASN A 115 30.09 2.90 0.98
C ASN A 115 29.53 4.02 0.09
N SER A 116 28.78 4.95 0.64
CA SER A 116 28.43 6.21 -0.01
C SER A 116 28.34 7.30 1.04
N THR A 117 29.52 7.70 1.52
CA THR A 117 29.77 9.05 1.97
C THR A 117 29.55 9.98 0.77
N THR A 118 28.58 10.88 0.85
CA THR A 118 28.54 12.05 -0.04
C THR A 118 28.55 13.30 0.83
N THR A 119 29.76 13.78 1.07
CA THR A 119 30.11 15.04 1.70
C THR A 119 30.02 16.17 0.66
N SER A 120 29.57 17.36 1.09
CA SER A 120 29.82 18.72 0.53
C SER A 120 29.30 19.05 -0.88
N THR A 121 28.85 20.24 -1.28
CA THR A 121 28.64 21.60 -0.72
C THR A 121 27.99 22.41 -1.86
N PRO A 122 27.01 23.31 -1.66
CA PRO A 122 26.67 24.29 -2.68
C PRO A 122 27.63 25.49 -2.62
N THR A 123 28.29 25.74 -3.75
CA THR A 123 29.23 26.84 -4.03
C THR A 123 28.52 28.20 -4.06
N THR A 124 29.09 29.18 -3.36
CA THR A 124 28.75 30.60 -3.41
C THR A 124 29.46 31.26 -4.59
N THR A 125 28.74 32.10 -5.34
CA THR A 125 29.31 33.07 -6.29
C THR A 125 29.18 34.46 -5.70
#